data_AF-M1SII7-F1
#
_entry.id   AF-M1SII7-F1
#
_cell.length_a   1.000
_cell.length_b   1.000
_cell.length_c   1.000
_cell.angle_alpha   90.00
_cell.angle_beta   90.00
_cell.angle_gamma   90.00
#
_symmetry.space_group_name_H-M   'P 1'
#
loop_
_entity.id
_entity.type
_entity.pdbx_description
1 polymer ?
#
loop_
_entity_poly.entity_id
_entity_poly.type
_entity_poly.pdbx_seq_one_letter_code
_entity_poly.pdbx_strand_id
1 'polypeptide(L)'
;MLETIGFVLLVSTCGDDACEALPVTEDIYTRHECELRLKYIAKRRPNLYFMCNEVMRENGSGDDDSPGIPDDPEDTLPPDEQPQPLN
;
A
#
# COMPACT_ATOMS: atom_id res chain seq x y z
N MET A 1 -17.41 8.34 -3.04
CA MET A 1 -17.82 8.18 -1.62
C MET A 1 -16.88 7.17 -0.97
N LEU A 2 -16.36 7.43 0.23
CA LEU A 2 -15.49 6.48 0.93
C LEU A 2 -16.30 5.41 1.66
N GLU A 3 -15.92 4.16 1.48
CA GLU A 3 -16.50 2.99 2.15
C GLU A 3 -15.42 2.28 2.97
N THR A 4 -15.70 1.99 4.24
CA THR A 4 -14.80 1.17 5.07
C THR A 4 -14.87 -0.27 4.62
N ILE A 5 -13.74 -0.79 4.13
CA ILE A 5 -13.63 -2.18 3.66
C ILE A 5 -13.04 -3.12 4.71
N GLY A 6 -12.49 -2.59 5.81
CA GLY A 6 -12.00 -3.38 6.93
C GLY A 6 -10.94 -2.66 7.76
N PHE A 7 -10.08 -3.43 8.42
CA PHE A 7 -9.05 -2.96 9.34
C PHE A 7 -7.71 -3.61 9.04
N VAL A 8 -6.63 -2.83 9.12
CA VAL A 8 -5.24 -3.31 9.00
C VAL A 8 -4.54 -3.22 10.34
N LEU A 9 -3.70 -4.22 10.61
CA LEU A 9 -2.81 -4.22 11.77
C LEU A 9 -1.51 -3.50 11.40
N LEU A 10 -1.22 -2.42 12.11
CA LEU A 10 -0.04 -1.60 11.90
C LEU A 10 0.90 -1.70 13.10
N VAL A 11 2.20 -1.46 12.85
CA VAL A 11 3.24 -1.27 13.86
C VAL A 11 3.86 0.11 13.71
N SER A 12 3.93 0.87 14.80
CA SER A 12 4.71 2.11 14.88
C SER A 12 6.03 1.83 15.57
N THR A 13 7.11 2.34 14.98
CA THR A 13 8.46 2.28 15.58
C THR A 13 8.74 3.45 16.51
N CYS A 14 7.87 4.47 16.56
CA CYS A 14 8.13 5.69 17.34
C CYS A 14 7.22 5.82 18.57
N GLY A 15 6.49 4.76 18.93
CA GLY A 15 5.64 4.77 20.12
C GLY A 15 4.51 5.79 20.00
N ASP A 16 4.44 6.70 20.96
CA ASP A 16 3.41 7.77 21.04
C ASP A 16 3.69 8.95 20.10
N ASP A 17 4.88 9.05 19.50
CA ASP A 17 5.19 10.11 18.54
C ASP A 17 4.59 9.82 17.16
N ALA A 18 4.05 10.86 16.53
CA ALA A 18 3.42 10.78 15.21
C ALA A 18 4.46 10.50 14.12
N CYS A 19 4.74 9.23 13.86
CA CYS A 19 5.58 8.79 12.76
C CYS A 19 4.88 7.73 11.88
N GLU A 20 5.57 7.27 10.84
CA GLU A 20 5.01 6.30 9.91
C GLU A 20 4.74 4.95 10.59
N ALA A 21 3.50 4.50 10.49
CA ALA A 21 3.07 3.17 10.90
C ALA A 21 3.09 2.24 9.69
N LEU A 22 3.74 1.09 9.84
CA LEU A 22 3.91 0.12 8.77
C LEU A 22 2.92 -1.04 8.92
N PRO A 23 2.38 -1.59 7.82
CA PRO A 23 1.54 -2.78 7.89
C PRO A 23 2.33 -3.98 8.42
N VAL A 24 1.76 -4.69 9.39
CA VAL A 24 2.32 -5.95 9.90
C VAL A 24 2.10 -7.08 8.87
N THR A 25 0.97 -7.02 8.16
CA THR A 25 0.55 -7.96 7.11
C THR A 25 -0.21 -7.19 6.03
N GLU A 26 -0.33 -7.75 4.83
CA GLU A 26 -1.15 -7.19 3.74
C GLU A 26 -2.65 -7.52 3.89
N ASP A 27 -3.01 -8.36 4.86
CA ASP A 27 -4.38 -8.77 5.12
C ASP A 27 -5.27 -7.64 5.66
N ILE A 28 -6.51 -7.60 5.18
CA ILE A 28 -7.59 -6.76 5.71
C ILE A 28 -8.51 -7.64 6.56
N TYR A 29 -8.71 -7.21 7.81
CA TYR A 29 -9.48 -7.93 8.81
C TYR A 29 -10.81 -7.23 9.11
N THR A 30 -11.73 -7.94 9.74
CA THR A 30 -12.79 -7.27 10.53
C THR A 30 -12.17 -6.58 11.75
N ARG A 31 -12.89 -5.62 12.36
CA ARG A 31 -12.43 -4.93 13.58
C ARG A 31 -12.03 -5.93 14.68
N HIS A 32 -12.91 -6.89 14.96
CA HIS A 32 -12.71 -7.87 16.01
C HIS A 32 -11.47 -8.75 15.78
N GLU A 33 -11.28 -9.22 14.55
CA GLU A 33 -10.13 -10.01 14.15
C GLU A 33 -8.82 -9.24 14.25
N CYS A 34 -8.81 -7.96 13.89
CA CYS A 34 -7.64 -7.10 14.05
C CYS A 34 -7.27 -6.95 15.53
N GLU A 35 -8.25 -6.64 16.39
CA GLU A 35 -8.02 -6.48 17.83
C GLU A 35 -7.52 -7.77 18.51
N LEU A 36 -8.03 -8.93 18.10
CA LEU A 36 -7.55 -10.21 18.60
C LEU A 36 -6.08 -10.43 18.25
N ARG A 37 -5.69 -10.13 17.00
CA ARG A 37 -4.30 -10.24 16.53
C ARG A 37 -3.39 -9.23 17.24
N LEU A 38 -3.84 -7.99 17.41
CA LEU A 38 -3.14 -6.95 18.16
C LEU A 38 -2.84 -7.42 19.59
N LYS A 39 -3.85 -7.91 20.32
CA LYS A 39 -3.68 -8.43 21.69
C LYS A 39 -2.68 -9.58 21.75
N TYR A 40 -2.71 -10.46 20.76
CA TYR A 40 -1.79 -11.59 20.69
C TYR A 40 -0.35 -11.16 20.41
N ILE A 41 -0.13 -10.27 19.44
CA ILE A 41 1.22 -9.85 19.05
C ILE A 41 1.85 -8.92 20.09
N ALA A 42 1.08 -8.01 20.69
CA ALA A 42 1.55 -7.11 21.73
C ALA A 42 2.05 -7.88 22.97
N LYS A 43 1.39 -9.00 23.33
CA LYS A 43 1.87 -9.90 24.40
C LYS A 43 3.24 -10.52 24.09
N ARG A 44 3.51 -10.81 22.81
CA ARG A 44 4.78 -11.42 22.36
C ARG A 44 5.88 -10.39 22.13
N ARG A 45 5.49 -9.15 21.80
CA ARG A 45 6.39 -8.04 21.44
C ARG A 45 5.99 -6.79 22.22
N PRO A 46 6.20 -6.76 23.56
CA PRO A 46 5.72 -5.67 24.41
C PRO A 46 6.43 -4.33 24.18
N ASN A 47 7.58 -4.33 23.49
CA ASN A 47 8.36 -3.13 23.21
C ASN A 47 8.01 -2.48 21.86
N LEU A 48 6.97 -2.97 21.17
CA LEU A 48 6.49 -2.42 19.91
C LEU A 48 5.06 -1.93 20.08
N TYR A 49 4.74 -0.83 19.41
CA TYR A 49 3.41 -0.24 19.46
C TYR A 49 2.60 -0.72 18.25
N PHE A 50 1.48 -1.39 18.52
CA PHE A 50 0.59 -1.92 17.49
C PHE A 50 -0.77 -1.23 17.54
N MET A 51 -1.38 -1.02 16.39
CA MET A 51 -2.70 -0.38 16.27
C MET A 51 -3.53 -0.99 15.12
N CYS A 52 -4.84 -0.85 15.21
CA CYS A 52 -5.78 -1.28 14.17
C CYS A 52 -6.44 -0.05 13.55
N ASN A 53 -6.20 0.18 12.26
CA ASN A 53 -6.74 1.34 11.55
C ASN A 53 -7.72 0.91 10.46
N GLU A 54 -8.72 1.75 10.20
CA GLU A 54 -9.72 1.54 9.15
C GLU A 54 -9.09 1.70 7.77
N VAL A 55 -9.42 0.77 6.88
CA VAL A 55 -9.10 0.87 5.46
C VAL A 55 -10.35 1.34 4.73
N MET A 56 -10.22 2.45 4.01
CA MET A 56 -11.27 3.03 3.19
C MET A 56 -10.98 2.78 1.72
N ARG A 57 -12.04 2.52 0.94
CA ARG A 57 -11.99 2.49 -0.52
C ARG A 57 -12.87 3.61 -1.06
N GLU A 58 -12.40 4.30 -2.08
CA GLU A 58 -13.26 5.17 -2.86
C GLU A 58 -14.15 4.33 -3.79
N ASN A 59 -15.45 4.34 -3.53
CA ASN A 59 -16.45 3.89 -4.49
C ASN A 59 -16.90 5.12 -5.29
N GLY A 60 -16.49 5.18 -6.56
CA GLY A 60 -16.77 6.27 -7.47
C GLY A 60 -18.23 6.34 -7.91
N SER A 61 -18.80 7.54 -7.89
CA SER A 61 -19.43 8.08 -9.09
C SER A 61 -18.34 8.94 -9.72
N GLY A 62 -17.66 8.41 -10.74
CA GLY A 62 -16.54 9.08 -11.37
C GLY A 62 -17.01 10.28 -12.20
N ASP A 63 -16.53 11.46 -11.84
CA ASP A 63 -16.24 12.50 -12.81
C ASP A 63 -14.75 12.32 -13.12
N ASP A 64 -14.49 11.66 -14.24
CA ASP A 64 -13.17 11.33 -14.77
C ASP A 64 -12.40 12.61 -15.11
N ASP A 65 -11.48 13.03 -14.24
CA ASP A 65 -10.37 13.95 -14.57
C ASP A 65 -9.08 13.35 -13.99
N SER A 66 -8.76 12.12 -14.38
CA SER A 66 -7.38 11.66 -14.33
C SER A 66 -6.74 12.07 -15.65
N PRO A 67 -5.71 12.95 -15.66
CA PRO A 67 -4.89 13.14 -16.83
C PRO A 67 -4.32 11.77 -17.19
N GLY A 68 -4.76 11.23 -18.32
CA GLY A 68 -4.29 9.93 -18.79
C GLY A 68 -2.77 9.93 -18.78
N ILE A 69 -2.18 8.96 -18.09
CA ILE A 69 -0.77 8.63 -18.25
C ILE A 69 -0.64 8.24 -19.73
N PRO A 70 0.07 8.99 -20.58
CA PRO A 70 0.28 8.55 -21.95
C PRO A 70 1.11 7.26 -21.88
N ASP A 71 0.51 6.18 -22.37
CA ASP A 71 1.16 4.91 -22.63
C ASP A 71 2.09 5.12 -23.84
N ASP A 72 3.29 5.65 -23.59
CA ASP A 72 4.36 5.66 -24.59
C ASP A 72 5.66 5.22 -23.92
N PRO A 73 6.06 3.94 -24.07
CA PRO A 73 7.46 3.60 -23.99
C PRO A 73 8.11 4.10 -25.27
N GLU A 74 8.66 5.32 -25.25
CA GLU A 74 9.58 5.76 -26.29
C GLU A 74 10.78 4.81 -26.23
N ASP A 75 10.75 3.85 -27.16
CA ASP A 75 11.79 2.88 -27.43
C ASP A 75 13.01 3.64 -27.97
N THR A 76 13.79 4.20 -27.06
CA THR A 76 15.11 4.77 -27.38
C THR A 76 16.10 3.62 -27.51
N LEU A 77 16.00 2.87 -28.60
CA LEU A 77 17.06 1.98 -29.07
C LEU A 77 18.35 2.79 -29.28
N PRO A 78 19.50 2.42 -28.68
CA PRO A 78 20.77 3.06 -29.00
C PRO A 78 21.15 2.81 -30.47
N PRO A 79 21.71 3.80 -31.19
CA PRO A 79 21.94 3.74 -32.64
C PRO A 79 23.14 2.86 -33.05
N ASP A 80 23.56 1.87 -32.24
CA ASP A 80 24.82 1.13 -32.48
C ASP A 80 24.62 -0.32 -32.99
N GLU A 81 23.39 -0.76 -33.27
CA GLU A 81 23.17 -2.12 -33.77
C GLU A 81 22.31 -2.15 -35.04
N GLN A 82 22.82 -1.55 -36.12
CA GLN A 82 22.37 -1.88 -37.47
C GLN A 82 23.45 -2.73 -38.17
N PRO A 83 23.21 -4.02 -38.46
CA PRO A 83 24.10 -4.80 -39.30
C PRO A 83 24.12 -4.21 -40.71
N GLN A 84 25.33 -4.00 -41.25
CA GLN A 84 25.51 -3.49 -42.61
C GLN A 84 25.00 -4.54 -43.63
N PRO A 85 24.23 -4.14 -44.65
CA PRO A 85 23.86 -5.07 -45.72
C PRO A 85 25.10 -5.39 -46.57
N LEU A 86 25.36 -6.68 -46.72
CA LEU A 86 26.38 -7.23 -47.61
C LEU A 86 25.91 -7.08 -49.08
N ASN A 87 26.57 -6.20 -49.83
CA ASN A 87 26.74 -6.32 -51.29
C ASN A 87 27.82 -5.37 -51.81
#